data_AF-A0A963INT0-F1
#
_entry.id   AF-A0A963INT0-F1
#
_cell.length_a   1.000
_cell.length_b   1.000
_cell.length_c   1.000
_cell.angle_alpha   90.00
_cell.angle_beta   90.00
_cell.angle_gamma   90.00
#
_symmetry.space_group_name_H-M   'P 1'
#
loop_
_entity.id
_entity.type
_entity.pdbx_description
1 polymer ?
#
loop_
_entity_poly.entity_id
_entity_poly.type
_entity_poly.pdbx_seq_one_letter_code
_entity_poly.pdbx_strand_id
1 'polypeptide(L)'
;MATTAPALDIGALKSLRILCISETGWFDTATVFGDIRAAGGAQSDQYSIPWPPFGPLHAENAAGFSALLEAEAIDGSVRRLLFDTGWNPDWMDRRFAEEGVDRLLQERRIEALIVSHEHFDHFWGVGSTLKHCP
;
A
#
# COMPACT_ATOMS: atom_id res chain seq x y z
N MET A 1 -33.79 8.90 -27.22
CA MET A 1 -32.46 9.52 -27.05
C MET A 1 -32.08 9.34 -25.59
N ALA A 2 -30.96 8.67 -25.29
CA ALA A 2 -30.50 8.53 -23.91
C ALA A 2 -29.91 9.88 -23.46
N THR A 3 -30.45 10.44 -22.38
CA THR A 3 -29.91 11.63 -21.73
C THR A 3 -28.59 11.25 -21.07
N THR A 4 -27.47 11.76 -21.57
CA THR A 4 -26.18 11.67 -20.88
C THR A 4 -26.27 12.48 -19.59
N ALA A 5 -25.95 11.84 -18.47
CA ALA A 5 -25.82 12.54 -17.20
C ALA A 5 -24.73 13.62 -17.33
N PRO A 6 -24.91 14.81 -16.73
CA PRO A 6 -23.86 15.81 -16.70
C PRO A 6 -22.62 15.23 -16.00
N ALA A 7 -21.43 15.59 -16.49
CA ALA A 7 -20.18 15.20 -15.87
C ALA A 7 -20.13 15.77 -14.44
N LEU A 8 -19.79 14.91 -13.47
CA LEU A 8 -19.57 15.34 -12.09
C LEU A 8 -18.27 16.13 -12.01
N ASP A 9 -18.35 17.38 -11.56
CA ASP A 9 -17.17 18.17 -11.21
C ASP A 9 -16.56 17.63 -9.92
N ILE A 10 -15.32 17.15 -9.99
CA ILE A 10 -14.54 16.61 -8.87
C ILE A 10 -13.40 17.55 -8.46
N GLY A 11 -13.35 18.76 -9.03
CA GLY A 11 -12.32 19.75 -8.80
C GLY A 11 -11.10 19.62 -9.73
N ALA A 12 -10.13 20.53 -9.52
CA ALA A 12 -8.89 20.59 -10.29
C ALA A 12 -7.67 20.67 -9.37
N LEU A 13 -6.57 20.07 -9.82
CA LEU A 13 -5.25 20.17 -9.21
C LEU A 13 -4.31 20.90 -10.16
N LYS A 14 -3.35 21.63 -9.60
CA LYS A 14 -2.26 22.21 -10.37
C LYS A 14 -1.27 21.14 -10.80
N SER A 15 -0.97 20.20 -9.90
CA SER A 15 -0.14 19.04 -10.21
C SER A 15 -0.49 17.85 -9.31
N LEU A 16 -0.23 16.64 -9.82
CA LEU A 16 -0.29 15.39 -9.07
C LEU A 16 1.01 14.62 -9.33
N ARG A 17 1.70 14.25 -8.26
CA ARG A 17 2.86 13.36 -8.27
C ARG A 17 2.49 12.08 -7.53
N ILE A 18 2.77 10.94 -8.14
CA ILE A 18 2.63 9.63 -7.50
C ILE A 18 4.02 9.02 -7.41
N LEU A 19 4.50 8.82 -6.19
CA LEU A 19 5.73 8.08 -5.94
C LEU A 19 5.38 6.60 -5.75
N CYS A 20 5.89 5.75 -6.64
CA CYS A 20 5.90 4.32 -6.39
C CYS A 20 6.93 4.03 -5.30
N ILE A 21 6.48 3.76 -4.08
CA ILE A 21 7.37 3.39 -2.97
C ILE A 21 7.78 1.93 -3.16
N SER A 22 6.82 1.08 -3.50
CA SER A 22 7.07 -0.31 -3.86
C SER A 22 5.90 -0.81 -4.71
N GLU A 23 6.20 -1.43 -5.85
CA GLU A 23 5.23 -2.14 -6.70
C GLU A 23 5.34 -3.67 -6.56
N THR A 24 6.30 -4.14 -5.77
CA THR A 24 6.56 -5.57 -5.56
C THR A 24 5.73 -6.05 -4.39
N GLY A 25 4.57 -6.69 -4.63
CA GLY A 25 3.79 -7.34 -3.55
C GLY A 25 4.50 -8.56 -2.97
N TRP A 26 5.11 -9.36 -3.85
CA TRP A 26 5.95 -10.52 -3.56
C TRP A 26 7.00 -10.70 -4.67
N PHE A 27 8.08 -11.43 -4.40
CA PHE A 27 9.20 -11.57 -5.36
C PHE A 27 9.01 -12.69 -6.39
N ASP A 28 8.34 -13.77 -6.00
CA ASP A 28 8.13 -14.97 -6.81
C ASP A 28 6.66 -15.40 -6.77
N THR A 29 5.99 -15.27 -7.92
CA THR A 29 4.58 -15.58 -8.08
C THR A 29 4.29 -17.08 -7.99
N ALA A 30 5.24 -17.93 -8.41
CA ALA A 30 5.04 -19.37 -8.37
C ALA A 30 4.94 -19.88 -6.93
N THR A 31 5.76 -19.34 -6.03
CA THR A 31 5.72 -19.59 -4.58
C THR A 31 4.36 -19.22 -3.99
N VAL A 32 3.92 -17.96 -4.14
CA VAL A 32 2.62 -17.49 -3.59
C VAL A 32 1.45 -18.34 -4.13
N PHE A 33 1.43 -18.62 -5.43
CA PHE A 33 0.34 -19.40 -6.02
C PHE A 33 0.42 -20.89 -5.65
N GLY A 34 1.62 -21.39 -5.36
CA GLY A 34 1.84 -22.70 -4.79
C GLY A 34 1.23 -22.83 -3.39
N ASP A 35 1.49 -21.86 -2.52
CA ASP A 35 0.95 -21.78 -1.17
C ASP A 35 -0.58 -21.66 -1.17
N ILE A 36 -1.14 -20.78 -2.01
CA ILE A 36 -2.60 -20.65 -2.17
C ILE A 36 -3.22 -21.98 -2.63
N ARG A 37 -2.59 -22.68 -3.58
CA ARG A 37 -3.08 -23.97 -4.05
C ARG A 37 -3.01 -25.03 -2.95
N ALA A 38 -1.91 -25.08 -2.19
CA ALA A 38 -1.74 -25.99 -1.07
C ALA A 38 -2.76 -25.74 0.05
N ALA A 39 -3.19 -24.48 0.24
CA ALA A 39 -4.20 -24.10 1.21
C ALA A 39 -5.66 -24.42 0.82
N GLY A 40 -5.90 -24.88 -0.42
CA GLY A 40 -7.26 -25.17 -0.92
C GLY A 40 -7.69 -24.34 -2.13
N GLY A 41 -6.80 -23.51 -2.67
CA GLY A 41 -7.03 -22.69 -3.87
C GLY A 41 -7.55 -21.28 -3.55
N ALA A 42 -7.93 -20.54 -4.59
CA ALA A 42 -8.25 -19.10 -4.50
C ALA A 42 -9.50 -18.74 -3.67
N GLN A 43 -10.28 -19.74 -3.22
CA GLN A 43 -11.43 -19.53 -2.32
C GLN A 43 -11.05 -19.70 -0.84
N SER A 44 -9.80 -20.05 -0.56
CA SER A 44 -9.31 -20.17 0.81
C SER A 44 -9.28 -18.80 1.46
N ASP A 45 -9.68 -18.74 2.73
CA ASP A 45 -9.52 -17.54 3.53
C ASP A 45 -8.03 -17.22 3.70
N GLN A 46 -7.60 -16.05 3.25
CA GLN A 46 -6.20 -15.61 3.35
C GLN A 46 -5.68 -15.64 4.79
N TYR A 47 -6.54 -15.41 5.79
CA TYR A 47 -6.15 -15.40 7.20
C TYR A 47 -5.93 -16.81 7.77
N SER A 48 -6.36 -17.84 7.04
CA SER A 48 -6.10 -19.25 7.39
C SER A 48 -4.80 -19.79 6.79
N ILE A 49 -4.21 -19.09 5.83
CA ILE A 49 -2.92 -19.47 5.24
C ILE A 49 -1.81 -18.94 6.16
N PRO A 50 -0.79 -19.75 6.50
CA PRO A 50 0.22 -19.38 7.49
C PRO A 50 1.31 -18.48 6.87
N TRP A 51 0.88 -17.35 6.32
CA TRP A 51 1.69 -16.28 5.77
C TRP A 51 2.58 -15.62 6.83
N PRO A 52 3.78 -15.15 6.47
CA PRO A 52 4.58 -14.30 7.34
C PRO A 52 3.84 -12.98 7.61
N PRO A 53 4.11 -12.30 8.73
CA PRO A 53 4.97 -12.72 9.84
C PRO A 53 4.29 -13.71 10.80
N PHE A 54 3.03 -14.10 10.55
CA PHE A 54 2.24 -14.92 11.50
C PHE A 54 2.43 -16.43 11.33
N GLY A 55 3.04 -16.86 10.23
CA GLY A 55 3.39 -18.24 9.94
C GLY A 55 4.73 -18.37 9.23
N PRO A 56 5.17 -19.61 8.95
CA PRO A 56 6.53 -19.90 8.53
C PRO A 56 6.73 -19.91 7.01
N LEU A 57 5.72 -19.58 6.21
CA LEU A 57 5.85 -19.61 4.76
C LEU A 57 6.76 -18.48 4.28
N HIS A 58 7.78 -18.83 3.50
CA HIS A 58 8.47 -17.97 2.55
C HIS A 58 8.57 -16.47 2.91
N ALA A 59 9.12 -16.14 4.09
CA ALA A 59 9.27 -14.76 4.55
C ALA A 59 10.13 -13.92 3.59
N GLU A 60 11.10 -14.57 2.93
CA GLU A 60 11.93 -14.00 1.88
C GLU A 60 11.16 -13.60 0.62
N ASN A 61 9.95 -14.13 0.43
CA ASN A 61 9.11 -13.84 -0.72
C ASN A 61 8.15 -12.67 -0.47
N ALA A 62 7.91 -12.31 0.80
CA ALA A 62 7.00 -11.26 1.18
C ALA A 62 7.65 -9.88 0.97
N ALA A 63 6.97 -9.01 0.22
CA ALA A 63 7.36 -7.63 -0.02
C ALA A 63 6.22 -6.68 0.38
N GLY A 64 5.67 -5.88 -0.53
CA GLY A 64 4.48 -5.08 -0.27
C GLY A 64 4.31 -3.93 -1.24
N PHE A 65 3.06 -3.55 -1.49
CA PHE A 65 2.72 -2.38 -2.26
C PHE A 65 2.55 -1.14 -1.37
N SER A 66 3.08 0.00 -1.82
CA SER A 66 2.73 1.31 -1.29
C SER A 66 3.04 2.42 -2.28
N ALA A 67 2.29 3.51 -2.22
CA ALA A 67 2.54 4.71 -3.01
C ALA A 67 2.27 5.99 -2.21
N LEU A 68 3.02 7.05 -2.47
CA LEU A 68 2.76 8.38 -1.92
C LEU A 68 2.17 9.29 -3.00
N LEU A 69 0.97 9.80 -2.75
CA LEU A 69 0.35 10.83 -3.56
C LEU A 69 0.70 12.20 -3.00
N GLU A 70 1.19 13.08 -3.85
CA GLU A 70 1.41 14.50 -3.59
C GLU A 70 0.58 15.32 -4.58
N ALA A 71 -0.43 16.03 -4.07
CA ALA A 71 -1.31 16.87 -4.86
C ALA A 71 -1.08 18.34 -4.53
N GLU A 72 -0.76 19.17 -5.52
CA GLU A 72 -0.75 20.63 -5.39
C GLU A 72 -2.11 21.17 -5.83
N ALA A 73 -2.85 21.76 -4.90
CA ALA A 73 -4.12 22.41 -5.18
C ALA A 73 -3.92 23.75 -5.93
N ILE A 74 -5.01 24.29 -6.49
CA ILE A 74 -4.98 25.57 -7.24
C ILE A 74 -4.52 26.75 -6.36
N ASP A 75 -4.75 26.69 -5.04
CA ASP A 75 -4.29 27.69 -4.07
C ASP A 75 -2.81 27.53 -3.65
N GLY A 76 -2.11 26.53 -4.21
CA GLY A 76 -0.71 26.22 -3.89
C GLY A 76 -0.52 25.36 -2.64
N SER A 77 -1.59 24.95 -1.94
CA SER A 77 -1.47 24.00 -0.84
C SER A 77 -1.05 22.61 -1.36
N VAL A 78 -0.14 21.95 -0.64
CA VAL A 78 0.33 20.60 -0.99
C VAL A 78 -0.27 19.59 -0.03
N ARG A 79 -0.99 18.62 -0.57
CA ARG A 79 -1.67 17.57 0.17
C ARG A 79 -1.00 16.22 -0.06
N ARG A 80 -0.87 15.42 1.00
CA ARG A 80 -0.18 14.11 0.93
C ARG A 80 -1.05 12.98 1.46
N LEU A 81 -1.19 11.93 0.65
CA LEU A 81 -1.91 10.72 1.02
C LEU A 81 -0.98 9.52 0.81
N LEU A 82 -0.88 8.66 1.81
CA LEU A 82 -0.17 7.39 1.68
C LEU A 82 -1.18 6.31 1.28
N PHE A 83 -0.90 5.59 0.20
CA PHE A 83 -1.67 4.44 -0.25
C PHE A 83 -0.98 3.16 0.20
N ASP A 84 -1.74 2.33 0.90
CA ASP A 84 -1.34 1.00 1.38
C ASP A 84 -0.03 0.98 2.21
N THR A 85 0.25 -0.20 2.77
CA THR A 85 1.28 -0.38 3.80
C THR A 85 2.19 -1.58 3.52
N GLY A 86 1.90 -2.35 2.48
CA GLY A 86 2.63 -3.56 2.13
C GLY A 86 2.31 -4.78 2.99
N TRP A 87 3.24 -5.74 3.01
CA TRP A 87 3.13 -7.01 3.74
C TRP A 87 4.25 -7.22 4.75
N ASN A 88 5.49 -7.20 4.28
CA ASN A 88 6.68 -7.49 5.08
C ASN A 88 7.20 -6.21 5.75
N PRO A 89 7.21 -6.13 7.10
CA PRO A 89 7.64 -4.92 7.79
C PRO A 89 9.08 -4.50 7.48
N ASP A 90 10.03 -5.44 7.41
CA ASP A 90 11.43 -5.13 7.13
C ASP A 90 11.62 -4.54 5.72
N TRP A 91 10.90 -5.11 4.74
CA TRP A 91 10.87 -4.57 3.38
C TRP A 91 10.28 -3.15 3.35
N MET A 92 9.11 -2.98 3.96
CA MET A 92 8.38 -1.72 3.91
C MET A 92 9.09 -0.61 4.69
N ASP A 93 9.67 -0.94 5.84
CA ASP A 93 10.51 -0.03 6.62
C ASP A 93 11.69 0.50 5.81
N ARG A 94 12.38 -0.41 5.11
CA ARG A 94 13.48 -0.05 4.23
C ARG A 94 13.01 0.86 3.10
N ARG A 95 11.92 0.52 2.42
CA ARG A 95 11.39 1.33 1.30
C ARG A 95 10.92 2.71 1.79
N PHE A 96 10.29 2.80 2.95
CA PHE A 96 9.92 4.09 3.54
C PHE A 96 11.14 4.96 3.87
N ALA A 97 12.21 4.37 4.40
CA ALA A 97 13.45 5.09 4.67
C ALA A 97 14.17 5.55 3.38
N GLU A 98 14.23 4.70 2.36
CA GLU A 98 14.85 5.02 1.06
C GLU A 98 14.14 6.18 0.34
N GLU A 99 12.80 6.24 0.46
CA GLU A 99 11.96 7.25 -0.18
C GLU A 99 11.66 8.47 0.73
N GLY A 100 12.12 8.46 1.98
CA GLY A 100 11.90 9.52 2.97
C GLY A 100 10.46 9.62 3.51
N VAL A 101 9.65 8.58 3.34
CA VAL A 101 8.26 8.50 3.80
C VAL A 101 8.20 8.38 5.32
N ASP A 102 9.16 7.69 5.92
CA ASP A 102 9.35 7.58 7.37
C ASP A 102 9.40 8.96 8.05
N ARG A 103 10.16 9.90 7.48
CA ARG A 103 10.27 11.28 7.97
C ARG A 103 8.97 12.07 7.76
N LEU A 104 8.33 11.92 6.60
CA LEU A 104 7.06 12.59 6.34
C LEU A 104 5.97 12.15 7.32
N LEU A 105 5.93 10.87 7.69
CA LEU A 105 5.05 10.36 8.74
C LEU A 105 5.39 10.97 10.11
N GLN A 106 6.66 10.97 10.51
CA GLN A 106 7.12 11.56 11.78
C GLN A 106 6.82 13.05 11.89
N GLU A 107 6.95 13.79 10.80
CA GLU A 107 6.66 15.22 10.70
C GLU A 107 5.14 15.52 10.58
N ARG A 108 4.28 14.50 10.58
CA ARG A 108 2.82 14.61 10.37
C ARG A 108 2.46 15.36 9.08
N ARG A 109 3.25 15.11 8.03
CA ARG A 109 3.08 15.73 6.69
C ARG A 109 2.29 14.87 5.71
N ILE A 110 1.87 13.68 6.14
CA ILE A 110 0.92 12.81 5.44
C ILE A 110 -0.41 12.91 6.18
N GLU A 111 -1.47 13.27 5.47
CA GLU A 111 -2.76 13.59 6.08
C GLU A 111 -3.61 12.37 6.37
N ALA A 112 -3.48 11.33 5.53
CA ALA A 112 -4.22 10.10 5.70
C ALA A 112 -3.47 8.91 5.09
N LEU A 113 -3.70 7.75 5.71
CA LEU A 113 -3.46 6.44 5.13
C LEU A 113 -4.75 5.98 4.45
N ILE A 114 -4.66 5.64 3.17
CA ILE A 114 -5.72 5.02 2.38
C ILE A 114 -5.33 3.57 2.15
N VAL A 115 -6.09 2.65 2.74
CA VAL A 115 -5.94 1.20 2.47
C VAL A 115 -6.94 0.83 1.38
N SER A 116 -6.43 0.36 0.24
CA SER A 116 -7.24 0.02 -0.93
C SER A 116 -8.12 -1.21 -0.69
N HIS A 117 -7.56 -2.23 -0.07
CA HIS A 117 -8.24 -3.46 0.35
C HIS A 117 -7.36 -4.25 1.35
N GLU A 118 -7.90 -5.33 1.90
CA GLU A 118 -7.37 -6.06 3.06
C GLU A 118 -6.41 -7.20 2.74
N HIS A 119 -5.99 -7.37 1.49
CA HIS A 119 -5.00 -8.40 1.14
C HIS A 119 -3.65 -8.13 1.81
N PHE A 120 -2.93 -9.21 2.09
CA PHE A 120 -1.67 -9.20 2.80
C PHE A 120 -0.61 -8.24 2.21
N ASP A 121 -0.53 -8.14 0.88
CA ASP A 121 0.39 -7.27 0.14
C ASP A 121 0.04 -5.77 0.16
N HIS A 122 -1.12 -5.41 0.71
CA HIS A 122 -1.55 -4.02 0.88
C HIS A 122 -1.66 -3.60 2.34
N PHE A 123 -2.11 -4.49 3.23
CA PHE A 123 -2.51 -4.12 4.59
C PHE A 123 -1.58 -4.61 5.71
N TRP A 124 -0.92 -5.76 5.56
CA TRP A 124 -0.31 -6.43 6.73
C TRP A 124 0.97 -5.75 7.23
N GLY A 125 1.59 -4.92 6.41
CA GLY A 125 2.70 -4.05 6.77
C GLY A 125 2.31 -2.80 7.58
N VAL A 126 1.06 -2.68 8.04
CA VAL A 126 0.53 -1.46 8.71
C VAL A 126 1.37 -0.99 9.90
N GLY A 127 2.05 -1.91 10.59
CA GLY A 127 3.01 -1.60 11.65
C GLY A 127 4.15 -0.68 11.18
N SER A 128 4.64 -0.86 9.95
CA SER A 128 5.66 -0.01 9.32
C SER A 128 5.19 1.42 9.14
N THR A 129 3.89 1.64 8.88
CA THR A 129 3.33 2.99 8.80
C THR A 129 3.12 3.60 10.19
N LEU A 130 2.42 2.89 11.08
CA LEU A 130 1.95 3.45 12.34
C LEU A 130 3.08 3.72 13.35
N LYS A 131 4.20 2.97 13.29
CA LYS A 131 5.32 3.20 14.20
C LYS A 131 5.98 4.58 14.04
N HIS A 132 5.84 5.22 12.88
CA HIS A 132 6.40 6.53 12.58
C HIS A 132 5.45 7.69 12.94
N CYS A 133 4.16 7.41 13.13
CA CYS A 133 3.15 8.38 13.54
C CYS A 133 2.14 7.73 14.51
N PRO A 134 2.58 7.43 15.75
CA PRO A 134 1.74 6.78 16.77
C PRO A 134 0.62 7.69 17.30
#